data_AF-X0R3C8-F1
#
_entry.id   AF-X0R3C8-F1
#
_cell.length_a   1.000
_cell.length_b   1.000
_cell.length_c   1.000
_cell.angle_alpha   90.00
_cell.angle_beta   90.00
_cell.angle_gamma   90.00
#
_symmetry.space_group_name_H-M   'P 1'
#
loop_
_entity.id
_entity.type
_entity.pdbx_description
1 polymer ?
#
loop_
_entity_poly.entity_id
_entity_poly.type
_entity_poly.pdbx_seq_one_letter_code
_entity_poly.pdbx_strand_id
1 'polypeptide(L)'
;MKKLIDLGVKGFTVHPRPDERHIRYQDVYDISAFLKDYPEIEFNIEGNPNEQFLKIIREVKPHQCTLVPDSDDQLTSDHGFDIITHHEFLSTLSKELQAFGTRCAVFIDPDIEQIKAVIESDVQTIEMYTEEWARATVMVRAMTILISMRSSNALATVINLANQNGIRVNAGHDLNLENLADLLALSDIAEVSIGHAFTIESLEQGMDNVVRQYLDICA
;
A
#
# COMPACT_ATOMS: atom_id res chain seq x y z
N MET A 1 18.33 6.06 -3.68
CA MET A 1 17.60 5.20 -4.64
C MET A 1 18.50 4.15 -5.30
N LYS A 2 19.48 4.50 -6.15
CA LYS A 2 20.36 3.51 -6.82
C LYS A 2 20.86 2.38 -5.90
N LYS A 3 21.37 2.74 -4.72
CA LYS A 3 21.84 1.76 -3.72
C LYS A 3 20.77 0.72 -3.32
N LEU A 4 19.52 1.15 -3.16
CA LEU A 4 18.41 0.26 -2.80
C LEU A 4 18.00 -0.64 -3.97
N ILE A 5 18.05 -0.09 -5.20
CA ILE A 5 17.84 -0.85 -6.43
C ILE A 5 18.92 -1.93 -6.58
N ASP A 6 20.19 -1.58 -6.39
CA ASP A 6 21.32 -2.52 -6.44
C ASP A 6 21.20 -3.65 -5.39
N LEU A 7 20.44 -3.43 -4.31
CA LEU A 7 20.14 -4.44 -3.28
C LEU A 7 18.93 -5.33 -3.62
N GLY A 8 18.12 -4.97 -4.62
CA GLY A 8 17.01 -5.78 -5.11
C GLY A 8 15.60 -5.27 -4.79
N VAL A 9 15.45 -4.06 -4.24
CA VAL A 9 14.14 -3.42 -4.03
C VAL A 9 13.36 -3.36 -5.36
N LYS A 10 12.05 -3.65 -5.30
CA LYS A 10 11.19 -3.76 -6.49
C LYS A 10 10.41 -2.50 -6.83
N GLY A 11 10.30 -1.56 -5.89
CA GLY A 11 9.61 -0.30 -6.13
C GLY A 11 9.86 0.75 -5.06
N PHE A 12 9.42 1.96 -5.35
CA PHE A 12 9.39 3.07 -4.41
C PHE A 12 7.96 3.57 -4.25
N THR A 13 7.55 3.79 -3.02
CA THR A 13 6.25 4.36 -2.67
C THR A 13 6.45 5.72 -2.02
N VAL A 14 5.70 6.73 -2.46
CA VAL A 14 5.71 8.08 -1.86
C VAL A 14 4.31 8.62 -1.70
N HIS A 15 4.07 9.40 -0.65
CA HIS A 15 2.78 10.03 -0.37
C HIS A 15 2.94 11.57 -0.26
N PRO A 16 2.88 12.31 -1.38
CA PRO A 16 2.97 13.77 -1.39
C PRO A 16 1.70 14.41 -0.84
N ARG A 17 1.64 14.59 0.48
CA ARG A 17 0.54 15.27 1.16
C ARG A 17 0.45 16.74 0.73
N PRO A 18 -0.76 17.35 0.76
CA PRO A 18 -0.97 18.74 0.34
C PRO A 18 -0.13 19.78 1.07
N ASP A 19 0.24 19.51 2.31
CA ASP A 19 1.05 20.41 3.14
C ASP A 19 2.56 20.22 2.98
N GLU A 20 3.00 19.29 2.12
CA GLU A 20 4.41 18.99 1.83
C GLU A 20 5.28 18.73 3.07
N ARG A 21 4.69 18.18 4.15
CA ARG A 21 5.38 18.01 5.45
C ARG A 21 6.61 17.09 5.41
N HIS A 22 6.70 16.22 4.40
CA HIS A 22 7.81 15.28 4.20
C HIS A 22 8.26 15.25 2.73
N ILE A 23 7.73 14.31 1.93
CA ILE A 23 7.90 14.32 0.47
C ILE A 23 7.12 15.50 -0.13
N ARG A 24 7.77 16.28 -0.97
CA ARG A 24 7.21 17.44 -1.68
C ARG A 24 6.79 17.05 -3.09
N TYR A 25 5.98 17.87 -3.74
CA TYR A 25 5.62 17.61 -5.13
C TYR A 25 6.82 17.57 -6.06
N GLN A 26 7.83 18.42 -5.83
CA GLN A 26 9.06 18.39 -6.61
C GLN A 26 9.80 17.05 -6.51
N ASP A 27 9.84 16.43 -5.32
CA ASP A 27 10.51 15.15 -5.14
C ASP A 27 9.86 14.06 -5.99
N VAL A 28 8.54 14.10 -6.19
CA VAL A 28 7.81 13.16 -7.07
C VAL A 28 8.32 13.25 -8.51
N TYR A 29 8.50 14.46 -9.03
CA TYR A 29 9.02 14.67 -10.39
C TYR A 29 10.49 14.24 -10.50
N ASP A 30 11.30 14.53 -9.48
CA ASP A 30 12.72 14.18 -9.45
C ASP A 30 12.91 12.65 -9.38
N ILE A 31 12.10 11.98 -8.55
CA ILE A 31 12.06 10.51 -8.44
C ILE A 31 11.60 9.89 -9.76
N SER A 32 10.52 10.40 -10.36
CA SER A 32 10.04 9.94 -11.66
C SER A 32 11.11 10.08 -12.75
N ALA A 33 11.80 11.22 -12.80
CA ALA A 33 12.89 11.45 -13.74
C ALA A 33 14.05 10.47 -13.54
N PHE A 34 14.43 10.21 -12.28
CA PHE A 34 15.47 9.24 -11.93
C PHE A 34 15.09 7.80 -12.34
N LEU A 35 13.84 7.39 -12.12
CA LEU A 35 13.37 6.02 -12.41
C LEU A 35 13.22 5.71 -13.91
N LYS A 36 13.32 6.71 -14.80
CA LYS A 36 13.35 6.46 -16.26
C LYS A 36 14.52 5.57 -16.68
N ASP A 37 15.62 5.59 -15.93
CA ASP A 37 16.79 4.74 -16.18
C ASP A 37 16.65 3.33 -15.56
N TYR A 38 15.56 3.05 -14.84
CA TYR A 38 15.29 1.78 -14.13
C TYR A 38 13.85 1.29 -14.38
N PRO A 39 13.51 0.93 -15.64
CA PRO A 39 12.14 0.60 -16.05
C PRO A 39 11.54 -0.63 -15.35
N GLU A 40 12.36 -1.46 -14.71
CA GLU A 40 11.94 -2.61 -13.92
C GLU A 40 11.51 -2.27 -12.49
N ILE A 41 11.74 -1.03 -12.04
CA ILE A 41 11.45 -0.58 -10.69
C ILE A 41 10.13 0.17 -10.69
N GLU A 42 9.14 -0.38 -9.97
CA GLU A 42 7.83 0.25 -9.89
C GLU A 42 7.87 1.56 -9.10
N PHE A 43 7.01 2.50 -9.49
CA PHE A 43 6.82 3.75 -8.76
C PHE A 43 5.36 3.81 -8.39
N ASN A 44 5.10 3.85 -7.09
CA ASN A 44 3.79 4.03 -6.51
C ASN A 44 3.68 5.43 -5.90
N ILE A 45 2.61 6.15 -6.22
CA ILE A 45 2.31 7.44 -5.62
C ILE A 45 0.97 7.34 -4.91
N GLU A 46 0.99 7.54 -3.60
CA GLU A 46 -0.19 7.51 -2.74
C GLU A 46 -0.76 8.91 -2.51
N GLY A 47 -2.08 9.02 -2.40
CA GLY A 47 -2.69 10.27 -1.96
C GLY A 47 -4.21 10.29 -2.07
N ASN A 48 -4.78 11.32 -1.44
CA ASN A 48 -6.19 11.65 -1.62
C ASN A 48 -6.42 12.18 -3.05
N PRO A 49 -7.39 11.65 -3.81
CA PRO A 49 -7.68 12.03 -5.20
C PRO A 49 -8.29 13.43 -5.36
N ASN A 50 -7.66 14.45 -4.77
CA ASN A 50 -7.96 15.85 -5.04
C ASN A 50 -7.34 16.30 -6.39
N GLU A 51 -7.78 17.44 -6.91
CA GLU A 51 -7.37 17.91 -8.23
C GLU A 51 -5.85 18.14 -8.35
N GLN A 52 -5.20 18.61 -7.29
CA GLN A 52 -3.76 18.84 -7.29
C GLN A 52 -2.98 17.53 -7.38
N PHE A 53 -3.39 16.53 -6.61
CA PHE A 53 -2.82 15.19 -6.66
C PHE A 53 -3.03 14.54 -8.03
N LEU A 54 -4.26 14.53 -8.54
CA LEU A 54 -4.58 13.92 -9.84
C LEU A 54 -3.85 14.59 -11.00
N LYS A 55 -3.61 15.91 -10.93
CA LYS A 55 -2.77 16.61 -11.90
C LYS A 55 -1.36 16.01 -11.95
N ILE A 56 -0.73 15.78 -10.79
CA ILE A 56 0.60 15.17 -10.71
C ILE A 56 0.58 13.76 -11.29
N ILE A 57 -0.43 12.94 -10.94
CA ILE A 57 -0.55 11.58 -11.47
C ILE A 57 -0.68 11.57 -13.00
N ARG A 58 -1.45 12.48 -13.60
CA ARG A 58 -1.60 12.60 -15.07
C ARG A 58 -0.31 13.02 -15.77
N GLU A 59 0.52 13.83 -15.11
CA GLU A 59 1.81 14.29 -15.65
C GLU A 59 2.90 13.23 -15.50
N VAL A 60 2.99 12.61 -14.32
CA VAL A 60 4.03 11.64 -13.94
C VAL A 60 3.76 10.25 -14.50
N LYS A 61 2.49 9.84 -14.55
CA LYS A 61 2.03 8.51 -14.98
C LYS A 61 2.83 7.38 -14.30
N PRO A 62 2.77 7.28 -12.95
CA PRO A 62 3.49 6.25 -12.23
C PRO A 62 2.97 4.85 -12.61
N HIS A 63 3.73 3.82 -12.26
CA HIS A 63 3.32 2.42 -12.45
C HIS A 63 2.04 2.12 -11.65
N GLN A 64 1.96 2.63 -10.42
CA GLN A 64 0.80 2.51 -9.53
C GLN A 64 0.44 3.86 -8.91
N CYS A 65 -0.84 4.06 -8.67
CA CYS A 65 -1.37 5.12 -7.83
C CYS A 65 -2.27 4.48 -6.77
N THR A 66 -1.88 4.57 -5.49
CA THR A 66 -2.70 4.11 -4.36
C THR A 66 -3.56 5.27 -3.86
N LEU A 67 -4.88 5.13 -3.99
CA LEU A 67 -5.83 6.11 -3.49
C LEU A 67 -6.06 5.87 -1.99
N VAL A 68 -5.87 6.92 -1.18
CA VAL A 68 -6.17 6.91 0.27
C VAL A 68 -7.22 7.99 0.62
N PRO A 69 -8.10 7.76 1.61
CA PRO A 69 -9.17 8.72 1.96
C PRO A 69 -8.73 9.86 2.88
N ASP A 70 -7.43 9.95 3.19
CA ASP A 70 -6.87 10.88 4.18
C ASP A 70 -7.35 12.33 4.02
N SER A 71 -7.79 12.92 5.13
CA SER A 71 -8.03 14.37 5.19
C SER A 71 -6.72 15.17 5.26
N ASP A 72 -6.76 16.45 4.89
CA ASP A 72 -5.60 17.35 4.89
C ASP A 72 -4.92 17.43 6.28
N ASP A 73 -5.71 17.31 7.35
CA ASP A 73 -5.27 17.45 8.74
C ASP A 73 -4.68 16.14 9.33
N GLN A 74 -4.85 15.01 8.65
CA GLN A 74 -4.53 13.69 9.17
C GLN A 74 -3.02 13.46 9.23
N LEU A 75 -2.52 12.80 10.29
CA LEU A 75 -1.09 12.51 10.44
C LEU A 75 -0.62 11.30 9.62
N THR A 76 -1.44 10.24 9.57
CA THR A 76 -1.23 8.98 8.83
C THR A 76 -2.59 8.43 8.39
N SER A 77 -2.65 7.56 7.38
CA SER A 77 -3.89 6.85 7.00
C SER A 77 -4.37 5.99 8.15
N ASP A 78 -5.56 6.27 8.69
CA ASP A 78 -6.12 5.56 9.85
C ASP A 78 -7.41 4.79 9.52
N HIS A 79 -7.83 4.82 8.25
CA HIS A 79 -8.95 4.06 7.70
C HIS A 79 -8.80 3.92 6.17
N GLY A 80 -9.49 2.93 5.60
CA GLY A 80 -9.61 2.72 4.17
C GLY A 80 -10.76 3.51 3.53
N PHE A 81 -10.78 3.57 2.21
CA PHE A 81 -11.93 4.07 1.46
C PHE A 81 -13.17 3.20 1.71
N ASP A 82 -14.32 3.84 1.94
CA ASP A 82 -15.62 3.18 1.86
C ASP A 82 -16.03 3.03 0.38
N ILE A 83 -15.76 1.86 -0.19
CA ILE A 83 -16.06 1.53 -1.58
C ILE A 83 -17.55 1.55 -1.85
N ILE A 84 -18.38 1.13 -0.89
CA ILE A 84 -19.84 1.12 -1.05
C ILE A 84 -20.34 2.55 -1.26
N THR A 85 -19.87 3.49 -0.42
CA THR A 85 -20.26 4.89 -0.51
C THR A 85 -19.66 5.60 -1.73
N HIS A 86 -18.43 5.26 -2.11
CA HIS A 86 -17.69 5.93 -3.18
C HIS A 86 -17.58 5.12 -4.49
N HIS A 87 -18.46 4.13 -4.70
CA HIS A 87 -18.35 3.13 -5.76
C HIS A 87 -18.18 3.72 -7.16
N GLU A 88 -19.08 4.62 -7.56
CA GLU A 88 -19.08 5.22 -8.89
C GLU A 88 -17.83 6.10 -9.12
N PHE A 89 -17.44 6.86 -8.09
CA PHE A 89 -16.28 7.74 -8.13
C PHE A 89 -14.99 6.93 -8.31
N LEU A 90 -14.78 5.92 -7.46
CA LEU A 90 -13.58 5.08 -7.50
C LEU A 90 -13.52 4.22 -8.77
N SER A 91 -14.66 3.72 -9.25
CA SER A 91 -14.72 2.99 -10.52
C SER A 91 -14.34 3.87 -11.71
N THR A 92 -14.86 5.10 -11.75
CA THR A 92 -14.56 6.07 -12.80
C THR A 92 -13.08 6.45 -12.78
N LEU A 93 -12.54 6.75 -11.60
CA LEU A 93 -11.13 7.12 -11.44
C LEU A 93 -10.19 5.95 -11.75
N SER A 94 -10.53 4.74 -11.33
CA SER A 94 -9.77 3.52 -11.68
C SER A 94 -9.66 3.36 -13.19
N LYS A 95 -10.77 3.51 -13.93
CA LYS A 95 -10.77 3.50 -15.40
C LYS A 95 -9.92 4.60 -16.01
N GLU A 96 -10.00 5.82 -15.47
CA GLU A 96 -9.20 6.96 -15.94
C GLU A 96 -7.70 6.68 -15.81
N LEU A 97 -7.25 6.26 -14.62
CA LEU A 97 -5.84 5.95 -14.34
C LEU A 97 -5.32 4.83 -15.25
N GLN A 98 -6.11 3.75 -15.40
CA GLN A 98 -5.77 2.64 -16.29
C GLN A 98 -5.65 3.08 -17.75
N ALA A 99 -6.49 4.01 -18.22
CA ALA A 99 -6.49 4.47 -19.61
C ALA A 99 -5.17 5.12 -20.05
N PHE A 100 -4.37 5.63 -19.12
CA PHE A 100 -3.02 6.15 -19.41
C PHE A 100 -1.88 5.29 -18.82
N GLY A 101 -2.18 4.07 -18.40
CA GLY A 101 -1.19 3.05 -18.02
C GLY A 101 -0.81 3.02 -16.54
N THR A 102 -1.53 3.73 -15.67
CA THR A 102 -1.30 3.70 -14.22
C THR A 102 -2.26 2.72 -13.56
N ARG A 103 -1.72 1.74 -12.82
CA ARG A 103 -2.52 0.82 -12.01
C ARG A 103 -3.15 1.57 -10.84
N CYS A 104 -4.48 1.52 -10.71
CA CYS A 104 -5.20 2.11 -9.59
C CYS A 104 -5.30 1.09 -8.45
N ALA A 105 -4.58 1.32 -7.36
CA ALA A 105 -4.78 0.64 -6.10
C ALA A 105 -5.71 1.49 -5.20
N VAL A 106 -6.62 0.86 -4.47
CA VAL A 106 -7.46 1.57 -3.49
C VAL A 106 -7.17 1.03 -2.09
N PHE A 107 -6.79 1.92 -1.18
CA PHE A 107 -6.54 1.59 0.21
C PHE A 107 -7.85 1.33 0.93
N ILE A 108 -7.98 0.17 1.59
CA ILE A 108 -9.27 -0.32 2.09
C ILE A 108 -9.10 -1.11 3.39
N ASP A 109 -10.09 -1.02 4.26
CA ASP A 109 -10.17 -1.84 5.47
C ASP A 109 -10.45 -3.31 5.09
N PRO A 110 -9.98 -4.28 5.89
CA PRO A 110 -10.20 -5.71 5.65
C PRO A 110 -11.64 -6.14 6.02
N ASP A 111 -12.62 -5.67 5.24
CA ASP A 111 -14.05 -5.94 5.42
C ASP A 111 -14.65 -6.68 4.21
N ILE A 112 -15.50 -7.69 4.46
CA ILE A 112 -16.08 -8.54 3.41
C ILE A 112 -17.05 -7.78 2.51
N GLU A 113 -17.86 -6.88 3.06
CA GLU A 113 -18.83 -6.13 2.26
C GLU A 113 -18.10 -5.09 1.39
N GLN A 114 -17.01 -4.52 1.90
CA GLN A 114 -16.11 -3.68 1.13
C GLN A 114 -15.48 -4.44 -0.05
N ILE A 115 -14.98 -5.67 0.14
CA ILE A 115 -14.47 -6.50 -0.97
C ILE A 115 -15.56 -6.85 -1.99
N LYS A 116 -16.78 -7.16 -1.55
CA LYS A 116 -17.89 -7.39 -2.49
C LYS A 116 -18.15 -6.17 -3.36
N ALA A 117 -18.13 -4.98 -2.76
CA ALA A 117 -18.29 -3.74 -3.52
C ALA A 117 -17.12 -3.52 -4.50
N VAL A 118 -15.89 -3.89 -4.14
CA VAL A 118 -14.74 -3.89 -5.06
C VAL A 118 -14.97 -4.83 -6.25
N ILE A 119 -15.47 -6.04 -6.02
CA ILE A 119 -15.76 -7.03 -7.08
C ILE A 119 -16.81 -6.50 -8.07
N GLU A 120 -17.77 -5.71 -7.58
CA GLU A 120 -18.81 -5.07 -8.39
C GLU A 120 -18.35 -3.74 -9.03
N SER A 121 -17.11 -3.31 -8.78
CA SER A 121 -16.53 -2.06 -9.27
C SER A 121 -15.53 -2.28 -10.41
N ASP A 122 -14.96 -1.20 -10.93
CA ASP A 122 -13.83 -1.25 -11.89
C ASP A 122 -12.45 -1.18 -11.22
N VAL A 123 -12.39 -1.25 -9.88
CA VAL A 123 -11.12 -1.33 -9.14
C VAL A 123 -10.52 -2.72 -9.32
N GLN A 124 -9.25 -2.79 -9.72
CA GLN A 124 -8.55 -4.06 -10.00
C GLN A 124 -7.39 -4.33 -9.05
N THR A 125 -7.04 -3.36 -8.21
CA THR A 125 -6.01 -3.50 -7.19
C THR A 125 -6.49 -2.83 -5.91
N ILE A 126 -6.26 -3.50 -4.80
CA ILE A 126 -6.56 -2.98 -3.47
C ILE A 126 -5.30 -3.05 -2.62
N GLU A 127 -5.18 -2.15 -1.66
CA GLU A 127 -4.14 -2.20 -0.64
C GLU A 127 -4.82 -2.35 0.73
N MET A 128 -4.58 -3.49 1.39
CA MET A 128 -5.16 -3.79 2.69
C MET A 128 -4.52 -2.91 3.77
N TYR A 129 -5.36 -2.23 4.55
CA TYR A 129 -4.94 -1.58 5.79
C TYR A 129 -4.63 -2.61 6.88
N THR A 130 -3.37 -2.72 7.30
CA THR A 130 -2.92 -3.77 8.24
C THR A 130 -2.66 -3.30 9.68
N GLU A 131 -3.18 -2.15 10.12
CA GLU A 131 -2.96 -1.68 11.51
C GLU A 131 -3.50 -2.67 12.56
N GLU A 132 -4.71 -3.20 12.37
CA GLU A 132 -5.28 -4.20 13.30
C GLU A 132 -4.42 -5.45 13.41
N TRP A 133 -3.87 -5.90 12.27
CA TRP A 133 -2.94 -7.02 12.21
C TRP A 133 -1.67 -6.70 13.01
N ALA A 134 -1.03 -5.56 12.73
CA ALA A 134 0.21 -5.15 13.37
C ALA A 134 0.05 -4.96 14.90
N ARG A 135 -1.09 -4.42 15.36
CA ARG A 135 -1.38 -4.31 16.79
C ARG A 135 -1.57 -5.66 17.45
N ALA A 136 -2.20 -6.62 16.76
CA ALA A 136 -2.46 -7.94 17.30
C ALA A 136 -1.18 -8.76 17.50
N THR A 137 -0.13 -8.56 16.68
CA THR A 137 1.15 -9.27 16.80
C THR A 137 1.99 -8.83 18.01
N VAL A 138 1.81 -7.59 18.50
CA VAL A 138 2.59 -7.05 19.63
C VAL A 138 2.06 -7.48 21.01
N MET A 139 0.80 -7.92 21.12
CA MET A 139 0.16 -8.15 22.42
C MET A 139 0.29 -9.60 22.95
N VAL A 140 1.17 -9.85 23.93
CA VAL A 140 1.46 -11.18 24.52
C VAL A 140 0.46 -11.61 25.63
N ARG A 141 -0.86 -11.60 25.39
CA ARG A 141 -1.85 -12.09 26.39
C ARG A 141 -2.85 -13.09 25.79
N ALA A 142 -3.38 -14.00 26.62
CA ALA A 142 -4.31 -15.04 26.17
C ALA A 142 -5.60 -14.51 25.51
N MET A 143 -6.06 -13.32 25.90
CA MET A 143 -7.18 -12.63 25.24
C MET A 143 -6.80 -12.11 23.84
N THR A 144 -5.51 -11.89 23.60
CA THR A 144 -4.96 -11.47 22.30
C THR A 144 -4.91 -12.61 21.30
N ILE A 145 -4.69 -13.87 21.70
CA ILE A 145 -4.69 -14.99 20.75
C ILE A 145 -6.00 -15.05 19.98
N LEU A 146 -7.13 -14.82 20.66
CA LEU A 146 -8.45 -14.85 20.03
C LEU A 146 -8.71 -13.63 19.13
N ILE A 147 -8.14 -12.47 19.46
CA ILE A 147 -8.18 -11.26 18.63
C ILE A 147 -7.30 -11.46 17.39
N SER A 148 -6.05 -11.88 17.58
CA SER A 148 -5.11 -12.23 16.52
C SER A 148 -5.71 -13.26 15.57
N MET A 149 -6.23 -14.39 16.05
CA MET A 149 -6.88 -15.39 15.20
C MET A 149 -8.09 -14.84 14.43
N ARG A 150 -8.87 -13.92 15.02
CA ARG A 150 -9.98 -13.27 14.32
C ARG A 150 -9.49 -12.33 13.23
N SER A 151 -8.51 -11.48 13.53
CA SER A 151 -7.89 -10.58 12.56
C SER A 151 -7.20 -11.36 11.44
N SER A 152 -6.45 -12.43 11.75
CA SER A 152 -5.84 -13.33 10.76
C SER A 152 -6.88 -13.96 9.86
N ASN A 153 -7.96 -14.51 10.44
CA ASN A 153 -9.01 -15.17 9.66
C ASN A 153 -9.81 -14.18 8.81
N ALA A 154 -10.13 -13.00 9.34
CA ALA A 154 -10.81 -11.95 8.59
C ALA A 154 -9.95 -11.52 7.40
N LEU A 155 -8.69 -11.18 7.66
CA LEU A 155 -7.73 -10.74 6.64
C LEU A 155 -7.51 -11.81 5.57
N ALA A 156 -7.26 -13.06 5.96
CA ALA A 156 -7.14 -14.17 5.01
C ALA A 156 -8.42 -14.36 4.19
N THR A 157 -9.61 -14.20 4.79
CA THR A 157 -10.88 -14.35 4.08
C THR A 157 -11.05 -13.27 3.02
N VAL A 158 -10.79 -12.01 3.36
CA VAL A 158 -10.94 -10.88 2.41
C VAL A 158 -9.91 -10.94 1.29
N ILE A 159 -8.65 -11.27 1.59
CA ILE A 159 -7.59 -11.41 0.59
C ILE A 159 -7.92 -12.56 -0.37
N ASN A 160 -8.31 -13.73 0.15
CA ASN A 160 -8.69 -14.87 -0.69
C ASN A 160 -9.90 -14.55 -1.57
N LEU A 161 -10.92 -13.85 -1.03
CA LEU A 161 -12.09 -13.45 -1.80
C LEU A 161 -11.71 -12.51 -2.96
N ALA A 162 -10.86 -11.52 -2.70
CA ALA A 162 -10.36 -10.59 -3.71
C ALA A 162 -9.57 -11.33 -4.82
N ASN A 163 -8.58 -12.15 -4.44
CA ASN A 163 -7.77 -12.91 -5.38
C ASN A 163 -8.59 -13.88 -6.25
N GLN A 164 -9.58 -14.58 -5.67
CA GLN A 164 -10.47 -15.48 -6.40
C GLN A 164 -11.32 -14.77 -7.47
N ASN A 165 -11.52 -13.46 -7.32
CA ASN A 165 -12.24 -12.62 -8.27
C ASN A 165 -11.29 -11.79 -9.15
N GLY A 166 -10.00 -12.14 -9.19
CA GLY A 166 -9.01 -11.50 -10.07
C GLY A 166 -8.58 -10.10 -9.62
N ILE A 167 -8.88 -9.71 -8.38
CA ILE A 167 -8.42 -8.45 -7.80
C ILE A 167 -7.03 -8.67 -7.22
N ARG A 168 -6.05 -7.86 -7.67
CA ARG A 168 -4.70 -7.86 -7.10
C ARG A 168 -4.74 -7.29 -5.69
N VAL A 169 -4.15 -7.99 -4.73
CA VAL A 169 -4.08 -7.53 -3.35
C VAL A 169 -2.65 -7.14 -2.97
N ASN A 170 -2.48 -5.87 -2.63
CA ASN A 170 -1.32 -5.34 -1.93
C ASN A 170 -1.65 -5.22 -0.43
N ALA A 171 -0.64 -5.00 0.41
CA ALA A 171 -0.84 -4.69 1.82
C ALA A 171 0.16 -3.65 2.33
N GLY A 172 -0.22 -2.88 3.34
CA GLY A 172 0.64 -1.86 3.90
C GLY A 172 0.12 -1.36 5.25
N HIS A 173 0.85 -0.41 5.82
CA HIS A 173 0.61 0.18 7.15
C HIS A 173 1.02 -0.71 8.33
N ASP A 174 2.00 -0.22 9.11
CA ASP A 174 2.55 -0.85 10.32
C ASP A 174 3.14 -2.27 10.17
N LEU A 175 3.44 -2.69 8.94
CA LEU A 175 4.23 -3.88 8.68
C LEU A 175 5.69 -3.67 9.07
N ASN A 176 6.30 -4.68 9.66
CA ASN A 176 7.68 -4.66 10.15
C ASN A 176 8.37 -6.04 10.03
N LEU A 177 9.64 -6.14 10.42
CA LEU A 177 10.39 -7.40 10.36
C LEU A 177 9.81 -8.52 11.25
N GLU A 178 9.01 -8.18 12.26
CA GLU A 178 8.42 -9.14 13.21
C GLU A 178 7.08 -9.71 12.74
N ASN A 179 6.29 -8.95 11.97
CA ASN A 179 4.91 -9.31 11.63
C ASN A 179 4.68 -9.62 10.14
N LEU A 180 5.64 -9.30 9.26
CA LEU A 180 5.47 -9.44 7.82
C LEU A 180 5.41 -10.90 7.37
N ALA A 181 6.30 -11.74 7.89
CA ALA A 181 6.38 -13.15 7.47
C ALA A 181 5.07 -13.90 7.76
N ASP A 182 4.48 -13.66 8.92
CA ASP A 182 3.21 -14.25 9.32
C ASP A 182 2.04 -13.74 8.46
N LEU A 183 2.07 -12.48 8.02
CA LEU A 183 1.07 -11.93 7.11
C LEU A 183 1.14 -12.60 5.73
N LEU A 184 2.35 -12.67 5.15
CA LEU A 184 2.56 -13.28 3.84
C LEU A 184 2.25 -14.78 3.83
N ALA A 185 2.30 -15.44 4.99
CA ALA A 185 1.89 -16.84 5.14
C ALA A 185 0.36 -17.05 5.10
N LEU A 186 -0.47 -16.00 5.26
CA LEU A 186 -1.93 -16.13 5.31
C LEU A 186 -2.57 -16.37 3.94
N SER A 187 -2.12 -15.65 2.91
CA SER A 187 -2.71 -15.68 1.57
C SER A 187 -1.76 -15.01 0.56
N ASP A 188 -2.13 -15.05 -0.71
CA ASP A 188 -1.36 -14.48 -1.81
C ASP A 188 -1.45 -12.93 -1.78
N ILE A 189 -0.36 -12.28 -1.39
CA ILE A 189 -0.21 -10.82 -1.37
C ILE A 189 0.85 -10.46 -2.42
N ALA A 190 0.47 -9.62 -3.36
CA ALA A 190 1.26 -9.36 -4.55
C ALA A 190 2.34 -8.28 -4.35
N GLU A 191 2.20 -7.44 -3.32
CA GLU A 191 3.10 -6.33 -2.99
C GLU A 191 2.88 -5.86 -1.56
N VAL A 192 3.94 -5.41 -0.90
CA VAL A 192 3.85 -4.73 0.40
C VAL A 192 4.54 -3.37 0.40
N SER A 193 3.83 -2.34 0.88
CA SER A 193 4.35 -0.98 1.05
C SER A 193 4.77 -0.76 2.51
N ILE A 194 6.08 -0.65 2.76
CA ILE A 194 6.66 -0.54 4.13
C ILE A 194 7.50 0.72 4.24
N GLY A 195 7.14 1.62 5.16
CA GLY A 195 7.77 2.94 5.31
C GLY A 195 8.35 3.20 6.70
N HIS A 196 7.48 3.40 7.70
CA HIS A 196 7.88 3.85 9.04
C HIS A 196 8.81 2.85 9.73
N ALA A 197 8.41 1.58 9.83
CA ALA A 197 9.22 0.52 10.45
C ALA A 197 10.57 0.34 9.74
N PHE A 198 10.55 0.28 8.41
CA PHE A 198 11.77 0.21 7.59
C PHE A 198 12.76 1.34 7.92
N THR A 199 12.26 2.56 8.10
CA THR A 199 13.09 3.72 8.46
C THR A 199 13.71 3.55 9.85
N ILE A 200 12.92 3.16 10.84
CA ILE A 200 13.39 2.95 12.23
C ILE A 200 14.42 1.82 12.29
N GLU A 201 14.08 0.65 11.76
CA GLU A 201 14.97 -0.52 11.75
C GLU A 201 16.27 -0.20 11.01
N SER A 202 16.22 0.60 9.95
CA SER A 202 17.40 1.01 9.19
C SER A 202 18.34 1.94 9.98
N LEU A 203 17.79 2.76 10.87
CA LEU A 203 18.60 3.59 11.79
C LEU A 203 19.32 2.73 12.83
N GLU A 204 18.70 1.63 13.27
CA GLU A 204 19.25 0.75 14.30
C GLU A 204 20.23 -0.29 13.74
N GLN A 205 19.90 -0.90 12.60
CA GLN A 205 20.58 -2.07 12.06
C GLN A 205 21.36 -1.80 10.77
N GLY A 206 21.18 -0.61 10.19
CA GLY A 206 21.72 -0.23 8.90
C GLY A 206 20.83 -0.66 7.73
N MET A 207 20.55 0.31 6.85
CA MET A 207 19.69 0.18 5.66
C MET A 207 19.95 -1.08 4.82
N ASP A 208 21.21 -1.41 4.51
CA ASP A 208 21.55 -2.55 3.65
C ASP A 208 21.18 -3.89 4.29
N ASN A 209 21.27 -3.97 5.62
CA ASN A 209 20.89 -5.17 6.36
C ASN A 209 19.37 -5.32 6.38
N VAL A 210 18.66 -4.22 6.65
CA VAL A 210 17.19 -4.21 6.73
C VAL A 210 16.55 -4.52 5.39
N VAL A 211 17.05 -3.95 4.29
CA VAL A 211 16.57 -4.29 2.93
C VAL A 211 16.70 -5.79 2.67
N ARG A 212 17.84 -6.41 3.01
CA ARG A 212 18.01 -7.86 2.80
C ARG A 212 17.04 -8.68 3.64
N GLN A 213 16.84 -8.32 4.90
CA GLN A 213 15.88 -9.02 5.77
C GLN A 213 14.45 -8.96 5.21
N TYR A 214 13.99 -7.80 4.75
CA TYR A 214 12.67 -7.70 4.10
C TYR A 214 12.61 -8.50 2.80
N LEU A 215 13.64 -8.46 1.96
CA LEU A 215 13.68 -9.24 0.73
C LEU A 215 13.69 -10.75 1.00
N ASP A 216 14.37 -11.21 2.04
CA ASP A 216 14.39 -12.62 2.45
C ASP A 216 13.02 -13.08 2.95
N ILE A 217 12.24 -12.21 3.60
CA ILE A 217 10.86 -12.49 4.00
C ILE A 217 9.91 -12.55 2.79
N CYS A 218 10.14 -11.71 1.77
CA CYS A 218 9.31 -11.62 0.57
C CYS A 218 9.69 -12.61 -0.55
N ALA A 219 10.72 -13.45 -0.36
CA ALA A 219 11.25 -14.37 -1.37
C ALA A 219 10.45 -15.68 -1.45
#